data_AF-D8LMP2-F1
#
_entry.id   AF-D8LMP2-F1
#
_cell.length_a   1.000
_cell.length_b   1.000
_cell.length_c   1.000
_cell.angle_alpha   90.00
_cell.angle_beta   90.00
_cell.angle_gamma   90.00
#
_symmetry.space_group_name_H-M   'P 1'
#
loop_
_entity.id
_entity.type
_entity.pdbx_description
1 polymer ?
#
loop_
_entity_poly.entity_id
_entity_poly.type
_entity_poly.pdbx_seq_one_letter_code
_entity_poly.pdbx_strand_id
1 'polypeptide(L)'
;MLCARPPFAWDKIDVLIFYSPEAASSEGISDAQLLTRIVEGMVTLNQAITNSAIADLEYRLVHVAELPYSQMTYDPNDDIDLGPELDALAADSDVDDLRDQYQGDLVQLVGYFPGTCGLGYVFNGNAEYGFSLVGSNCFDNFSHTHEIAHNMGCYHDRLNSGPQDAFRHGYRYCTGTDP
;
A
#
# COMPACT_ATOMS: atom_id res chain seq x y z
N MET A 1 30.21 -18.37 12.64
CA MET A 1 28.96 -18.13 13.39
C MET A 1 28.29 -16.92 12.78
N LEU A 2 27.35 -17.15 11.87
CA LEU A 2 26.42 -16.15 11.35
C LEU A 2 25.04 -16.66 11.77
N CYS A 3 24.35 -15.86 12.57
CA CYS A 3 23.06 -16.22 13.13
C CYS A 3 22.02 -16.16 12.00
N ALA A 4 21.61 -17.33 11.48
CA ALA A 4 20.43 -17.43 10.64
C ALA A 4 19.20 -17.13 11.51
N ARG A 5 18.46 -16.08 11.19
CA ARG A 5 17.09 -15.87 11.69
C ARG A 5 16.25 -17.09 11.28
N PRO A 6 15.23 -17.52 12.08
CA PRO A 6 14.38 -18.65 11.72
C PRO A 6 13.68 -18.40 10.38
N PRO A 7 13.13 -19.45 9.72
CA PRO A 7 12.47 -19.30 8.43
C PRO A 7 11.34 -18.26 8.53
N PHE A 8 11.10 -17.52 7.45
CA PHE A 8 9.93 -16.65 7.24
C PHE A 8 8.75 -17.08 8.11
N ALA A 9 8.42 -16.29 9.12
CA ALA A 9 7.21 -16.49 9.88
C ALA A 9 6.09 -15.86 9.05
N TRP A 10 5.18 -16.69 8.52
CA TRP A 10 4.04 -16.28 7.68
C TRP A 10 3.01 -15.41 8.40
N ASP A 11 3.34 -15.00 9.64
CA ASP A 11 2.53 -14.24 10.58
C ASP A 11 2.90 -12.75 10.55
N LYS A 12 3.96 -12.35 9.84
CA LYS A 12 4.40 -10.95 9.74
C LYS A 12 4.67 -10.55 8.29
N ILE A 13 4.17 -9.39 7.92
CA ILE A 13 4.44 -8.74 6.64
C ILE A 13 5.09 -7.39 6.92
N ASP A 14 6.31 -7.22 6.45
CA ASP A 14 7.11 -6.02 6.63
C ASP A 14 6.82 -5.02 5.52
N VAL A 15 6.37 -3.82 5.87
CA VAL A 15 5.95 -2.77 4.95
C VAL A 15 6.95 -1.61 4.99
N LEU A 16 7.48 -1.26 3.83
CA LEU A 16 8.28 -0.08 3.57
C LEU A 16 7.39 0.98 2.93
N ILE A 17 7.41 2.21 3.44
CA ILE A 17 6.60 3.31 2.88
C ILE A 17 7.49 4.46 2.45
N PHE A 18 7.31 4.92 1.21
CA PHE A 18 7.87 6.17 0.73
C PHE A 18 6.80 7.26 0.75
N TYR A 19 7.20 8.51 0.94
CA TYR A 19 6.33 9.66 0.72
C TYR A 19 6.97 10.66 -0.24
N SER A 20 6.16 11.26 -1.11
CA SER A 20 6.62 12.38 -1.94
C SER A 20 6.46 13.72 -1.19
N PRO A 21 7.32 14.72 -1.44
CA PRO A 21 7.09 16.09 -0.94
C PRO A 21 5.74 16.68 -1.37
N GLU A 22 5.22 16.27 -2.53
CA GLU A 22 3.91 16.65 -3.05
C GLU A 22 2.77 16.13 -2.17
N ALA A 23 2.93 14.98 -1.52
CA ALA A 23 1.92 14.38 -0.65
C ALA A 23 1.54 15.27 0.54
N ALA A 24 2.53 15.89 1.20
CA ALA A 24 2.30 16.80 2.33
C ALA A 24 1.86 18.19 1.85
N SER A 25 2.53 18.72 0.81
CA SER A 25 2.28 20.07 0.32
C SER A 25 0.91 20.25 -0.34
N SER A 26 0.41 19.24 -1.07
CA SER A 26 -0.93 19.24 -1.66
C SER A 26 -2.06 19.30 -0.63
N GLU A 27 -1.83 18.71 0.54
CA GLU A 27 -2.77 18.68 1.67
C GLU A 27 -2.62 19.91 2.60
N GLY A 28 -1.61 20.76 2.37
CA GLY A 28 -1.30 21.89 3.23
C GLY A 28 -0.85 21.49 4.64
N ILE A 29 -0.24 20.32 4.79
CA ILE A 29 0.25 19.77 6.07
C ILE A 29 1.78 19.70 6.09
N SER A 30 2.36 19.51 7.28
CA SER A 30 3.78 19.19 7.44
C SER A 30 4.06 17.70 7.23
N ASP A 31 5.31 17.35 6.91
CA ASP A 31 5.75 15.96 6.81
C ASP A 31 5.47 15.18 8.10
N ALA A 32 5.63 15.81 9.27
CA ALA A 32 5.31 15.18 10.55
C ALA A 32 3.83 14.77 10.67
N GLN A 33 2.92 15.58 10.11
CA GLN A 33 1.49 15.24 10.05
C GLN A 33 1.23 14.13 9.02
N LEU A 34 1.92 14.14 7.88
CA LEU A 34 1.84 13.05 6.90
C LEU A 34 2.32 11.72 7.50
N LEU A 35 3.45 11.72 8.21
CA LEU A 35 3.97 10.55 8.93
C LEU A 35 2.98 10.04 9.98
N THR A 36 2.27 10.95 10.66
CA THR A 36 1.20 10.55 11.60
C THR A 36 0.08 9.80 10.88
N ARG A 37 -0.37 10.31 9.72
CA ARG A 37 -1.39 9.63 8.89
C ARG A 37 -0.93 8.27 8.41
N ILE A 38 0.34 8.14 8.01
CA ILE A 38 0.93 6.86 7.60
C ILE A 38 0.86 5.83 8.74
N VAL A 39 1.24 6.24 9.96
CA VAL A 39 1.16 5.36 11.13
C VAL A 39 -0.28 4.99 11.46
N GLU A 40 -1.22 5.93 11.39
CA GLU A 40 -2.66 5.66 11.55
C GLU A 40 -3.20 4.71 10.47
N GLY A 41 -2.72 4.83 9.24
CA GLY A 41 -3.00 3.90 8.15
C GLY A 41 -2.58 2.47 8.49
N MET A 42 -1.36 2.28 9.00
CA MET A 42 -0.87 0.96 9.42
C MET A 42 -1.66 0.37 10.60
N VAL A 43 -2.12 1.21 11.54
CA VAL A 43 -3.04 0.77 12.60
C VAL A 43 -4.36 0.31 12.00
N THR A 44 -4.90 1.06 11.04
CA THR A 44 -6.15 0.74 10.34
C THR A 44 -6.05 -0.56 9.54
N LEU A 45 -4.93 -0.78 8.85
CA LEU A 45 -4.60 -2.02 8.14
C LEU A 45 -4.64 -3.22 9.10
N ASN A 46 -3.91 -3.15 10.22
CA ASN A 46 -3.89 -4.24 11.21
C ASN A 46 -5.27 -4.47 11.86
N GLN A 47 -6.06 -3.42 12.07
CA GLN A 47 -7.43 -3.55 12.54
C GLN A 47 -8.31 -4.29 11.51
N ALA A 48 -8.12 -4.04 10.21
CA ALA A 48 -8.86 -4.75 9.15
C ALA A 48 -8.52 -6.25 9.12
N ILE A 49 -7.27 -6.63 9.36
CA ILE A 49 -6.84 -8.03 9.48
C ILE A 49 -7.50 -8.69 10.70
N THR A 50 -7.50 -8.00 11.84
CA THR A 50 -8.19 -8.47 13.05
C THR A 50 -9.68 -8.68 12.81
N ASN A 51 -10.33 -7.71 12.14
CA ASN A 51 -11.75 -7.80 11.79
C ASN A 51 -12.03 -8.96 10.82
N SER A 52 -11.04 -9.33 10.00
CA SER A 52 -11.11 -10.46 9.07
C SER A 52 -10.91 -11.83 9.73
N ALA A 53 -10.67 -11.88 11.04
CA ALA A 53 -10.37 -13.10 11.79
C ALA A 53 -9.20 -13.91 11.20
N ILE A 54 -8.25 -13.21 10.55
CA ILE A 54 -6.99 -13.81 10.12
C ILE A 54 -6.08 -13.82 11.34
N ALA A 55 -6.05 -14.97 12.02
CA ALA A 55 -5.24 -15.13 13.22
C ALA A 55 -3.75 -14.97 12.89
N ASP A 56 -3.03 -14.38 13.85
CA ASP A 56 -1.58 -14.28 13.89
C ASP A 56 -0.92 -13.39 12.81
N LEU A 57 -1.65 -12.87 11.82
CA LEU A 57 -1.08 -11.96 10.82
C LEU A 57 -0.96 -10.51 11.34
N GLU A 58 0.25 -9.94 11.24
CA GLU A 58 0.59 -8.57 11.60
C GLU A 58 1.36 -7.87 10.46
N TYR A 59 0.94 -6.66 10.10
CA TYR A 59 1.69 -5.78 9.21
C TYR A 59 2.56 -4.84 10.04
N ARG A 60 3.86 -4.81 9.76
CA ARG A 60 4.83 -4.00 10.51
C ARG A 60 5.43 -2.94 9.61
N LEU A 61 5.35 -1.68 10.03
CA LEU A 61 6.06 -0.59 9.36
C LEU A 61 7.54 -0.68 9.72
N VAL A 62 8.37 -1.14 8.78
CA VAL A 62 9.80 -1.35 9.02
C VAL A 62 10.64 -0.12 8.71
N HIS A 63 10.20 0.71 7.77
CA HIS A 63 10.87 1.95 7.43
C HIS A 63 9.92 2.93 6.71
N VAL A 64 10.18 4.23 6.91
CA VAL A 64 9.53 5.32 6.18
C VAL A 64 10.59 6.32 5.73
N ALA A 65 10.58 6.71 4.46
CA ALA A 65 11.53 7.66 3.88
C ALA A 65 10.86 8.57 2.84
N GLU A 66 11.50 9.70 2.56
CA GLU A 66 11.16 10.50 1.37
C GLU A 66 11.50 9.71 0.11
N LEU A 67 10.70 9.87 -0.94
CA LEU A 67 10.89 9.21 -2.24
C LEU A 67 12.27 9.58 -2.82
N PRO A 68 13.10 8.60 -3.24
CA PRO A 68 14.48 8.87 -3.68
C PRO A 68 14.55 9.53 -5.08
N TYR A 69 13.42 9.58 -5.78
CA TYR A 69 13.26 10.27 -7.05
C TYR A 69 12.07 11.23 -7.00
N SER A 70 11.96 12.13 -7.98
CA SER A 70 10.83 13.06 -8.06
C SER A 70 9.59 12.38 -8.60
N GLN A 71 8.48 12.46 -7.84
CA GLN A 71 7.17 12.00 -8.29
C GLN A 71 6.79 12.63 -9.63
N MET A 72 6.12 11.88 -10.50
CA MET A 72 5.50 12.44 -11.70
C MET A 72 4.46 13.50 -11.35
N THR A 73 4.33 14.51 -12.21
CA THR A 73 3.39 15.61 -12.06
C THR A 73 2.05 15.26 -12.68
N TYR A 74 0.96 15.53 -11.95
CA TYR A 74 -0.41 15.25 -12.36
C TYR A 74 -1.24 16.54 -12.36
N ASP A 75 -2.00 16.78 -13.43
CA ASP A 75 -2.99 17.86 -13.50
C ASP A 75 -4.33 17.34 -12.94
N PRO A 76 -4.93 18.01 -11.94
CA PRO A 76 -6.22 17.60 -11.39
C PRO A 76 -7.40 17.67 -12.38
N ASN A 77 -7.22 18.26 -13.56
CA ASN A 77 -8.25 18.34 -14.61
C ASN A 77 -8.15 17.23 -15.66
N ASP A 78 -7.10 16.40 -15.61
CA ASP A 78 -6.87 15.32 -16.56
C ASP A 78 -7.29 13.97 -15.98
N ASP A 79 -7.66 13.03 -16.86
CA ASP A 79 -7.71 11.62 -16.51
C ASP A 79 -6.26 11.13 -16.34
N ILE A 80 -5.88 10.77 -15.11
CA ILE A 80 -4.50 10.38 -14.82
C ILE A 80 -4.32 8.86 -14.89
N ASP A 81 -3.18 8.44 -15.46
CA ASP A 81 -2.71 7.07 -15.45
C ASP A 81 -1.54 6.94 -14.46
N LEU A 82 -1.73 6.14 -13.42
CA LEU A 82 -0.71 5.90 -12.39
C LEU A 82 0.23 4.75 -12.73
N GLY A 83 -0.04 4.00 -13.81
CA GLY A 83 0.79 2.87 -14.24
C GLY A 83 2.28 3.23 -14.36
N PRO A 84 2.64 4.33 -15.05
CA PRO A 84 4.04 4.76 -15.18
C PRO A 84 4.73 5.07 -13.84
N GLU A 85 4.02 5.63 -12.86
CA GLU A 85 4.59 5.91 -11.53
C GLU A 85 4.76 4.63 -10.72
N LEU A 86 3.82 3.69 -10.81
CA LEU A 86 3.93 2.41 -10.13
C LEU A 86 5.10 1.60 -10.71
N ASP A 87 5.25 1.60 -12.03
CA ASP A 87 6.38 0.99 -12.73
C ASP A 87 7.71 1.68 -12.34
N ALA A 88 7.73 3.01 -12.18
CA ALA A 88 8.91 3.74 -11.74
C ALA A 88 9.30 3.37 -10.30
N LEU A 89 8.33 3.31 -9.38
CA LEU A 89 8.58 2.89 -8.00
C LEU A 89 9.16 1.49 -7.93
N ALA A 90 8.63 0.56 -8.73
CA ALA A 90 9.04 -0.84 -8.73
C ALA A 90 10.37 -1.11 -9.45
N ALA A 91 10.86 -0.17 -10.26
CA ALA A 91 12.09 -0.30 -11.03
C ALA A 91 13.25 0.57 -10.50
N ASP A 92 13.02 1.38 -9.48
CA ASP A 92 14.02 2.28 -8.92
C ASP A 92 15.01 1.54 -8.02
N SER A 93 16.31 1.70 -8.29
CA SER A 93 17.36 0.97 -7.58
C SER A 93 17.53 1.41 -6.13
N ASP A 94 17.26 2.68 -5.80
CA ASP A 94 17.40 3.17 -4.43
C ASP A 94 16.22 2.67 -3.57
N VAL A 95 15.03 2.54 -4.19
CA VAL A 95 13.87 1.86 -3.59
C VAL A 95 14.19 0.39 -3.31
N ASP A 96 14.76 -0.33 -4.28
CA ASP A 96 15.16 -1.73 -4.12
C ASP A 96 16.23 -1.91 -3.03
N ASP A 97 17.25 -1.04 -3.01
CA ASP A 97 18.31 -1.07 -1.99
C ASP A 97 17.74 -0.88 -0.57
N LEU A 98 16.78 0.05 -0.40
CA LEU A 98 16.10 0.26 0.88
C LEU A 98 15.18 -0.91 1.23
N ARG A 99 14.47 -1.48 0.25
CA ARG A 99 13.64 -2.68 0.44
C ARG A 99 14.48 -3.85 0.94
N ASP A 100 15.64 -4.10 0.33
CA ASP A 100 16.57 -5.15 0.76
C ASP A 100 17.20 -4.85 2.12
N GLN A 101 17.60 -3.60 2.37
CA GLN A 101 18.20 -3.18 3.63
C GLN A 101 17.26 -3.37 4.82
N TYR A 102 15.99 -3.00 4.66
CA TYR A 102 14.97 -3.07 5.71
C TYR A 102 14.13 -4.35 5.65
N GLN A 103 14.42 -5.24 4.70
CA GLN A 103 13.71 -6.50 4.46
C GLN A 103 12.20 -6.29 4.26
N GLY A 104 11.82 -5.28 3.47
CA GLY A 104 10.42 -4.98 3.17
C GLY A 104 9.79 -6.02 2.24
N ASP A 105 8.74 -6.68 2.71
CA ASP A 105 7.91 -7.58 1.89
C ASP A 105 7.09 -6.77 0.88
N LEU A 106 6.51 -5.65 1.33
CA LEU A 106 5.69 -4.74 0.55
C LEU A 106 6.27 -3.32 0.56
N VAL A 107 6.08 -2.60 -0.54
CA VAL A 107 6.48 -1.20 -0.72
C VAL A 107 5.26 -0.38 -1.15
N GLN A 108 5.03 0.75 -0.49
CA GLN A 108 3.97 1.68 -0.90
C GLN A 108 4.49 3.11 -1.01
N LEU A 109 4.10 3.83 -2.05
CA LEU A 109 4.29 5.28 -2.14
C LEU A 109 3.02 6.03 -1.74
N VAL A 110 3.16 6.94 -0.78
CA VAL A 110 2.17 7.96 -0.44
C VAL A 110 2.48 9.23 -1.23
N GLY A 111 1.64 9.53 -2.22
CA GLY A 111 1.87 10.61 -3.18
C GLY A 111 0.71 11.57 -3.34
N TYR A 112 0.87 12.53 -4.25
CA TYR A 112 -0.21 13.36 -4.76
C TYR A 112 -0.75 12.78 -6.08
N PHE A 113 -1.94 12.20 -6.02
CA PHE A 113 -2.60 11.56 -7.16
C PHE A 113 -4.03 12.12 -7.30
N PRO A 114 -4.23 13.28 -7.94
CA PRO A 114 -5.54 13.90 -8.02
C PRO A 114 -6.52 13.05 -8.85
N GLY A 115 -7.78 12.98 -8.43
CA GLY A 115 -8.83 12.28 -9.19
C GLY A 115 -8.86 10.76 -9.02
N THR A 116 -7.86 10.16 -8.36
CA THR A 116 -7.83 8.74 -7.96
C THR A 116 -7.30 8.61 -6.54
N CYS A 117 -7.41 7.42 -5.94
CA CYS A 117 -6.92 7.18 -4.58
C CYS A 117 -5.71 6.25 -4.50
N GLY A 118 -5.38 5.57 -5.59
CA GLY A 118 -4.25 4.65 -5.60
C GLY A 118 -4.21 3.73 -6.82
N LEU A 119 -3.18 2.92 -6.86
CA LEU A 119 -2.99 1.83 -7.79
C LEU A 119 -2.02 0.82 -7.18
N GLY A 120 -2.41 -0.44 -7.11
CA GLY A 120 -1.56 -1.53 -6.61
C GLY A 120 -1.44 -2.68 -7.60
N TYR A 121 -0.24 -3.28 -7.67
CA TYR A 121 -0.09 -4.55 -8.36
C TYR A 121 -0.84 -5.66 -7.60
N VAL A 122 -1.57 -6.49 -8.34
CA VAL A 122 -2.25 -7.65 -7.76
C VAL A 122 -1.32 -8.85 -7.72
N PHE A 123 -0.99 -9.34 -6.53
CA PHE A 123 -0.04 -10.44 -6.38
C PHE A 123 -0.44 -11.68 -7.17
N ASN A 124 0.52 -12.21 -7.94
CA ASN A 124 0.34 -13.39 -8.79
C ASN A 124 1.29 -14.54 -8.44
N GLY A 125 1.96 -14.47 -7.28
CA GLY A 125 2.99 -15.42 -6.87
C GLY A 125 4.43 -14.93 -7.06
N ASN A 126 4.63 -13.70 -7.54
CA ASN A 126 5.94 -13.08 -7.71
C ASN A 126 6.11 -11.84 -6.80
N ALA A 127 7.24 -11.74 -6.10
CA ALA A 127 7.58 -10.65 -5.19
C ALA A 127 7.68 -9.27 -5.87
N GLU A 128 7.84 -9.24 -7.20
CA GLU A 128 7.77 -8.03 -8.04
C GLU A 128 6.40 -7.32 -7.97
N TYR A 129 5.35 -8.00 -7.47
CA TYR A 129 4.00 -7.45 -7.35
C TYR A 129 3.72 -6.84 -5.95
N GLY A 130 4.76 -6.67 -5.14
CA GLY A 130 4.69 -6.10 -3.80
C GLY A 130 4.72 -4.57 -3.75
N PHE A 131 4.21 -3.88 -4.79
CA PHE A 131 4.27 -2.42 -4.90
C PHE A 131 2.88 -1.80 -5.08
N SER A 132 2.64 -0.67 -4.41
CA SER A 132 1.41 0.10 -4.56
C SER A 132 1.61 1.60 -4.38
N LEU A 133 0.64 2.38 -4.85
CA LEU A 133 0.55 3.83 -4.71
C LEU A 133 -0.73 4.17 -3.96
N VAL A 134 -0.69 5.18 -3.09
CA VAL A 134 -1.88 5.73 -2.44
C VAL A 134 -1.82 7.25 -2.37
N GLY A 135 -2.95 7.92 -2.59
CA GLY A 135 -3.08 9.37 -2.44
C GLY A 135 -3.06 9.79 -0.97
N SER A 136 -2.33 10.84 -0.63
CA SER A 136 -2.23 11.38 0.74
C SER A 136 -3.56 11.85 1.34
N ASN A 137 -4.54 12.15 0.50
CA ASN A 137 -5.90 12.55 0.83
C ASN A 137 -6.89 11.36 0.95
N CYS A 138 -6.44 10.13 0.70
CA CYS A 138 -7.28 8.92 0.65
C CYS A 138 -6.99 7.91 1.79
N PHE A 139 -6.56 8.40 2.96
CA PHE A 139 -6.44 7.55 4.15
C PHE A 139 -7.81 7.28 4.80
N ASP A 140 -8.68 8.30 4.83
CA ASP A 140 -9.99 8.23 5.49
C ASP A 140 -11.00 7.29 4.80
N ASN A 141 -10.79 6.95 3.53
CA ASN A 141 -11.62 6.02 2.78
C ASN A 141 -11.01 4.61 2.67
N PHE A 142 -10.02 4.30 3.51
CA PHE A 142 -9.31 3.01 3.55
C PHE A 142 -8.47 2.67 2.32
N SER A 143 -8.14 3.64 1.44
CA SER A 143 -7.36 3.33 0.23
C SER A 143 -5.97 2.80 0.57
N HIS A 144 -5.32 3.32 1.62
CA HIS A 144 -4.04 2.77 2.11
C HIS A 144 -4.10 1.24 2.30
N THR A 145 -5.15 0.76 3.00
CA THR A 145 -5.40 -0.66 3.25
C THR A 145 -5.79 -1.41 1.97
N HIS A 146 -6.61 -0.80 1.13
CA HIS A 146 -7.09 -1.37 -0.15
C HIS A 146 -5.92 -1.68 -1.08
N GLU A 147 -5.01 -0.74 -1.26
CA GLU A 147 -3.88 -0.89 -2.19
C GLU A 147 -2.86 -1.91 -1.69
N ILE A 148 -2.62 -1.98 -0.37
CA ILE A 148 -1.83 -3.06 0.24
C ILE A 148 -2.52 -4.42 0.06
N ALA A 149 -3.85 -4.48 0.13
CA ALA A 149 -4.58 -5.73 -0.08
C ALA A 149 -4.45 -6.24 -1.53
N HIS A 150 -4.30 -5.35 -2.52
CA HIS A 150 -3.95 -5.76 -3.89
C HIS A 150 -2.62 -6.50 -3.93
N ASN A 151 -1.59 -6.00 -3.23
CA ASN A 151 -0.29 -6.69 -3.12
C ASN A 151 -0.36 -8.04 -2.38
N MET A 152 -1.53 -8.39 -1.81
CA MET A 152 -1.82 -9.69 -1.21
C MET A 152 -2.75 -10.56 -2.05
N GLY A 153 -3.08 -10.13 -3.27
CA GLY A 153 -3.92 -10.86 -4.21
C GLY A 153 -5.41 -10.57 -4.07
N CYS A 154 -5.80 -9.57 -3.27
CA CYS A 154 -7.17 -9.07 -3.31
C CYS A 154 -7.41 -8.28 -4.60
N TYR A 155 -8.65 -8.30 -5.03
CA TYR A 155 -9.26 -7.59 -6.14
C TYR A 155 -10.36 -6.73 -5.55
N HIS A 156 -10.89 -5.81 -6.36
CA HIS A 156 -12.06 -5.02 -5.95
C HIS A 156 -13.23 -5.93 -5.56
N ASP A 157 -14.27 -5.37 -4.92
CA ASP A 157 -15.50 -6.11 -4.66
C ASP A 157 -16.15 -6.65 -5.96
N ARG A 158 -17.17 -7.50 -5.84
CA ARG A 158 -17.82 -8.13 -7.01
C ARG A 158 -18.49 -7.15 -7.97
N LEU A 159 -18.98 -6.02 -7.46
CA LEU A 159 -19.62 -5.00 -8.30
C LEU A 159 -18.57 -4.29 -9.16
N ASN A 160 -17.31 -4.31 -8.74
CA ASN A 160 -16.21 -3.52 -9.30
C ASN A 160 -15.00 -4.34 -9.82
N SER A 161 -15.01 -5.69 -9.74
CA SER A 161 -13.86 -6.56 -10.14
C SER A 161 -14.09 -7.50 -11.33
N GLY A 162 -15.29 -7.54 -11.90
CA GLY A 162 -15.66 -8.60 -12.83
C GLY A 162 -15.68 -9.99 -12.15
N PRO A 163 -15.86 -11.09 -12.91
CA PRO A 163 -15.94 -12.43 -12.32
C PRO A 163 -14.61 -12.85 -11.68
N GLN A 164 -14.61 -13.09 -10.36
CA GLN A 164 -13.45 -13.54 -9.59
C GLN A 164 -13.85 -14.57 -8.50
N ASP A 165 -12.87 -15.32 -7.99
CA ASP A 165 -13.08 -16.29 -6.89
C ASP A 165 -13.49 -15.60 -5.57
N ALA A 166 -14.29 -16.27 -4.75
CA ALA A 166 -14.98 -15.65 -3.59
C ALA A 166 -14.07 -15.01 -2.53
N PHE A 167 -12.82 -15.47 -2.38
CA PHE A 167 -11.86 -14.98 -1.38
C PHE A 167 -11.02 -13.81 -1.86
N ARG A 168 -11.11 -13.45 -3.15
CA ARG A 168 -10.30 -12.40 -3.76
C ARG A 168 -10.78 -10.99 -3.42
N HIS A 169 -11.77 -10.78 -2.55
CA HIS A 169 -12.37 -9.45 -2.35
C HIS A 169 -12.05 -8.81 -1.00
N GLY A 170 -11.12 -9.38 -0.21
CA GLY A 170 -10.76 -8.87 1.12
C GLY A 170 -11.90 -8.91 2.15
N TYR A 171 -11.75 -8.13 3.23
CA TYR A 171 -12.73 -7.99 4.31
C TYR A 171 -14.01 -7.28 3.85
N ARG A 172 -15.16 -7.67 4.40
CA ARG A 172 -16.45 -7.05 4.08
C ARG A 172 -17.21 -6.65 5.33
N TYR A 173 -17.69 -5.41 5.36
CA TYR A 173 -18.74 -5.00 6.29
C TYR A 173 -20.09 -5.46 5.76
N CYS A 174 -20.57 -6.62 6.24
CA CYS A 174 -21.91 -7.09 5.90
C CYS A 174 -22.94 -6.26 6.67
N THR A 175 -23.75 -5.48 5.95
CA THR A 175 -24.81 -4.64 6.57
C THR A 175 -26.14 -5.38 6.78
N GLY A 176 -26.17 -6.68 6.47
CA GLY A 176 -27.34 -7.55 6.65
C GLY A 176 -28.33 -7.55 5.49
N THR A 177 -28.06 -6.79 4.41
CA THR A 177 -28.84 -6.82 3.16
C THR A 177 -28.03 -7.19 1.93
N ASP A 178 -26.76 -7.54 2.11
CA ASP A 178 -25.92 -8.00 1.01
C ASP A 178 -26.29 -9.45 0.65
N PRO A 179 -26.58 -9.78 -0.62
CA PRO A 179 -26.82 -11.15 -1.06
C PRO A 179 -25.57 -12.04 -1.00
#